data_AF-A0A1H4ICN2-F1
#
_entry.id   AF-A0A1H4ICN2-F1
#
_cell.length_a   1.000
_cell.length_b   1.000
_cell.length_c   1.000
_cell.angle_alpha   90.00
_cell.angle_beta   90.00
_cell.angle_gamma   90.00
#
_symmetry.space_group_name_H-M   'P 1'
#
loop_
_entity.id
_entity.type
_entity.pdbx_description
1 polymer ?
#
loop_
_entity_poly.entity_id
_entity_poly.type
_entity_poly.pdbx_seq_one_letter_code
_entity_poly.pdbx_strand_id
1 'polypeptide(L)'
;MAIVARPGLFRSARTTLGALLVVVALAHLAQAALSSSTDVVAGSVGAAFAYGVVSANVFLDQQWAYTAAVGLPFLAFFYSDHRITGVPTHPVEILYLCLYSVVIVLGVYLRFGAPVANHTN
;
A
#
# COMPACT_ATOMS: atom_id res chain seq x y z
N MET A 1 22.82 7.26 -7.70
CA MET A 1 23.09 8.08 -6.50
C MET A 1 22.34 7.44 -5.34
N ALA A 2 23.02 6.75 -4.42
CA ALA A 2 22.37 6.04 -3.33
C ALA A 2 21.97 7.04 -2.23
N ILE A 3 20.68 7.10 -1.89
CA ILE A 3 20.20 7.90 -0.76
C ILE A 3 20.52 7.09 0.50
N VAL A 4 21.56 7.50 1.24
CA VAL A 4 21.91 6.88 2.52
C VAL A 4 20.89 7.36 3.57
N ALA A 5 19.80 6.61 3.75
CA ALA A 5 18.79 6.90 4.75
C ALA A 5 19.37 6.76 6.16
N ARG A 6 19.07 7.71 7.05
CA ARG A 6 19.41 7.57 8.48
C ARG A 6 18.67 6.34 9.04
N PRO A 7 19.34 5.44 9.79
CA PRO A 7 18.74 4.17 10.25
C PRO A 7 17.41 4.33 11.00
N GLY A 8 17.27 5.39 11.81
CA GLY A 8 16.04 5.69 12.54
C GLY A 8 14.87 6.11 11.63
N LEU A 9 15.16 6.89 10.58
CA LEU A 9 14.14 7.32 9.61
C LEU A 9 13.66 6.13 8.77
N PHE A 10 14.54 5.21 8.41
CA PHE A 10 14.18 4.00 7.66
C PHE A 10 13.24 3.09 8.47
N ARG A 11 13.54 2.84 9.75
CA ARG A 11 12.66 2.07 10.64
C ARG A 11 11.30 2.74 10.82
N SER A 12 11.28 4.06 11.04
CA SER A 12 10.04 4.82 11.17
C SER A 12 9.22 4.79 9.88
N ALA A 13 9.84 4.95 8.72
CA ALA A 13 9.16 4.87 7.43
C ALA A 13 8.58 3.47 7.19
N ARG A 14 9.29 2.42 7.59
CA ARG A 14 8.81 1.03 7.50
C ARG A 14 7.59 0.79 8.38
N THR A 15 7.62 1.23 9.63
CA THR A 15 6.46 1.09 10.53
C THR A 15 5.27 1.92 10.05
N THR A 16 5.51 3.14 9.56
CA THR A 16 4.47 3.98 8.96
C THR A 16 3.86 3.34 7.71
N LEU A 17 4.68 2.80 6.79
CA LEU A 17 4.18 2.09 5.61
C LEU A 17 3.35 0.87 6.02
N GLY A 18 3.87 0.05 6.94
CA GLY A 18 3.15 -1.13 7.42
C GLY A 18 1.79 -0.77 8.03
N ALA A 19 1.75 0.25 8.89
CA ALA A 19 0.51 0.74 9.50
C ALA A 19 -0.48 1.29 8.45
N LEU A 20 -0.01 2.06 7.47
CA LEU A 20 -0.85 2.56 6.38
C LEU A 20 -1.46 1.42 5.57
N LEU A 21 -0.70 0.37 5.26
CA LEU A 21 -1.20 -0.82 4.55
C LEU A 21 -2.25 -1.57 5.39
N VAL A 22 -2.11 -1.63 6.72
CA VAL A 22 -3.17 -2.16 7.60
C VAL A 22 -4.44 -1.31 7.50
N VAL A 23 -4.32 0.02 7.55
CA VAL A 23 -5.47 0.93 7.42
C VAL A 23 -6.17 0.74 6.07
N VAL A 24 -5.40 0.60 4.98
CA VAL A 24 -5.94 0.28 3.65
C VAL A 24 -6.70 -1.05 3.66
N ALA A 25 -6.14 -2.10 4.27
CA ALA A 25 -6.79 -3.39 4.37
C ALA A 25 -8.12 -3.30 5.15
N LEU A 26 -8.13 -2.57 6.27
CA LEU A 26 -9.33 -2.34 7.06
C LEU A 26 -10.38 -1.52 6.30
N ALA A 27 -9.97 -0.52 5.51
CA ALA A 27 -10.88 0.24 4.66
C ALA A 27 -11.57 -0.66 3.63
N HIS A 28 -10.82 -1.59 3.00
CA HIS A 28 -11.39 -2.62 2.12
C HIS A 28 -12.35 -3.57 2.84
N LEU A 29 -12.04 -4.04 4.05
CA LEU A 29 -12.99 -4.84 4.85
C LEU A 29 -14.24 -4.05 5.23
N ALA A 30 -14.11 -2.76 5.54
CA ALA A 30 -15.25 -1.89 5.82
C ALA A 30 -16.13 -1.71 4.58
N GLN A 31 -15.54 -1.53 3.40
CA GLN A 31 -16.27 -1.50 2.13
C GLN A 31 -16.98 -2.82 1.85
N ALA A 32 -16.34 -3.96 2.10
CA ALA A 32 -16.96 -5.27 1.98
C ALA A 32 -18.17 -5.41 2.93
N ALA A 33 -18.03 -5.01 4.20
CA ALA A 33 -19.08 -5.11 5.19
C ALA A 33 -20.30 -4.21 4.90
N LEU A 34 -20.09 -3.08 4.21
CA LEU A 34 -21.13 -2.12 3.86
C LEU A 34 -21.74 -2.35 2.47
N SER A 35 -21.18 -3.24 1.65
CA SER A 35 -21.64 -3.50 0.28
C SER A 35 -22.64 -4.65 0.22
N SER A 36 -23.70 -4.47 -0.60
CA SER A 36 -24.65 -5.54 -0.94
C SER A 36 -24.31 -6.29 -2.23
N SER A 37 -23.30 -5.83 -2.98
CA SER A 37 -22.85 -6.47 -4.23
C SER A 37 -21.79 -7.52 -3.94
N THR A 38 -22.04 -8.77 -4.34
CA THR A 38 -21.13 -9.91 -4.16
C THR A 38 -19.77 -9.70 -4.84
N ASP A 39 -19.74 -9.05 -6.00
CA ASP A 39 -18.50 -8.79 -6.73
C ASP A 39 -17.63 -7.76 -6.00
N VAL A 40 -18.26 -6.70 -5.47
CA VAL A 40 -17.59 -5.68 -4.65
C VAL A 40 -17.09 -6.28 -3.35
N VAL A 41 -17.89 -7.14 -2.70
CA VAL A 41 -17.49 -7.85 -1.47
C VAL A 41 -16.28 -8.74 -1.73
N ALA A 42 -16.34 -9.59 -2.75
CA ALA A 42 -15.24 -10.50 -3.08
C ALA A 42 -13.95 -9.74 -3.44
N GLY A 43 -14.05 -8.70 -4.28
CA GLY A 43 -12.92 -7.85 -4.63
C GLY A 43 -12.32 -7.13 -3.42
N SER A 44 -13.16 -6.59 -2.55
CA SER A 44 -12.72 -5.87 -1.35
C SER A 44 -12.07 -6.81 -0.32
N VAL A 45 -12.64 -8.00 -0.08
CA VAL A 45 -12.02 -9.01 0.81
C VAL A 45 -10.68 -9.49 0.25
N GLY A 46 -10.60 -9.76 -1.05
CA GLY A 46 -9.35 -10.14 -1.72
C GLY A 46 -8.28 -9.04 -1.63
N ALA A 47 -8.67 -7.79 -1.85
CA ALA A 47 -7.78 -6.64 -1.71
C ALA A 47 -7.30 -6.48 -0.26
N ALA A 48 -8.20 -6.58 0.73
CA ALA A 48 -7.84 -6.52 2.14
C ALA A 48 -6.82 -7.59 2.52
N PHE A 49 -7.02 -8.82 2.04
CA PHE A 49 -6.07 -9.92 2.27
C PHE A 49 -4.70 -9.62 1.63
N ALA A 50 -4.66 -9.16 0.38
CA ALA A 50 -3.42 -8.80 -0.30
C ALA A 50 -2.66 -7.70 0.46
N TYR A 51 -3.33 -6.60 0.85
CA TYR A 51 -2.72 -5.53 1.63
C TYR A 51 -2.26 -5.97 3.02
N GLY A 52 -3.01 -6.87 3.67
CA GLY A 52 -2.60 -7.50 4.93
C GLY A 52 -1.32 -8.32 4.80
N VAL A 53 -1.21 -9.15 3.76
CA VAL A 53 0.00 -9.93 3.46
C VAL A 53 1.19 -9.01 3.17
N VAL A 54 1.01 -7.97 2.35
CA VAL A 54 2.08 -7.01 2.06
C VAL A 54 2.50 -6.28 3.34
N SER A 55 1.56 -5.86 4.18
CA SER A 55 1.86 -5.20 5.46
C SER A 55 2.71 -6.08 6.37
N ALA A 56 2.34 -7.36 6.55
CA ALA A 56 3.13 -8.30 7.33
C ALA A 56 4.57 -8.43 6.79
N ASN A 57 4.72 -8.53 5.47
CA ASN A 57 6.03 -8.63 4.84
C ASN A 57 6.84 -7.33 4.90
N VAL A 58 6.20 -6.16 4.94
CA VAL A 58 6.85 -4.87 5.22
C VAL A 58 7.45 -4.85 6.62
N PHE A 59 6.75 -5.37 7.63
CA PHE A 59 7.29 -5.48 9.00
C PHE A 59 8.46 -6.46 9.10
N LEU A 60 8.45 -7.51 8.26
CA LEU A 60 9.54 -8.49 8.12
C LEU A 60 10.71 -8.02 7.24
N ASP A 61 10.71 -6.76 6.79
CA ASP A 61 11.78 -6.16 5.98
C ASP A 61 11.97 -6.82 4.60
N GLN A 62 10.92 -7.42 4.06
CA GLN A 62 10.98 -8.11 2.76
C GLN A 62 10.99 -7.09 1.62
N GLN A 63 12.05 -7.11 0.82
CA GLN A 63 12.28 -6.15 -0.27
C GLN A 63 11.21 -6.16 -1.36
N TRP A 64 10.63 -7.34 -1.65
CA TRP A 64 9.55 -7.46 -2.63
C TRP A 64 8.25 -6.81 -2.15
N ALA A 65 8.04 -6.69 -0.82
CA ALA A 65 6.84 -6.11 -0.24
C ALA A 65 6.76 -4.60 -0.49
N TYR A 66 7.90 -3.90 -0.54
CA TYR A 66 7.94 -2.49 -0.93
C TYR A 66 7.51 -2.30 -2.39
N THR A 67 7.98 -3.17 -3.28
CA THR A 67 7.56 -3.17 -4.68
C THR A 67 6.07 -3.47 -4.81
N ALA A 68 5.55 -4.46 -4.08
CA ALA A 68 4.14 -4.81 -4.07
C ALA A 68 3.27 -3.67 -3.51
N ALA A 69 3.72 -2.99 -2.45
CA ALA A 69 3.05 -1.83 -1.88
C ALA A 69 2.91 -0.67 -2.87
N VAL A 70 3.88 -0.51 -3.78
CA VAL A 70 3.81 0.47 -4.87
C VAL A 70 2.92 -0.03 -6.01
N GLY A 71 3.06 -1.29 -6.42
CA GLY A 71 2.37 -1.84 -7.59
C GLY A 71 0.88 -2.08 -7.40
N LEU A 72 0.45 -2.53 -6.22
CA LEU A 72 -0.96 -2.84 -5.93
C LEU A 72 -1.90 -1.63 -6.09
N PRO A 73 -1.55 -0.42 -5.59
CA PRO A 73 -2.31 0.79 -5.89
C PRO A 73 -2.46 1.10 -7.38
N PHE A 74 -1.40 0.90 -8.18
CA PHE A 74 -1.49 1.10 -9.64
C PHE A 74 -2.43 0.07 -10.27
N LEU A 75 -2.32 -1.19 -9.89
CA LEU A 75 -3.24 -2.22 -10.37
C LEU A 75 -4.68 -1.90 -10.00
N ALA A 76 -4.93 -1.46 -8.75
CA ALA A 76 -6.26 -1.02 -8.32
C ALA A 76 -6.78 0.16 -9.14
N PHE A 77 -5.91 1.12 -9.48
CA PHE A 77 -6.26 2.26 -10.33
C PHE A 77 -6.65 1.80 -11.76
N PHE A 78 -5.89 0.89 -12.36
CA PHE A 78 -6.18 0.38 -13.71
C PHE A 78 -7.41 -0.54 -13.75
N TYR A 79 -7.62 -1.36 -12.73
CA TYR A 79 -8.77 -2.27 -12.66
C TYR A 79 -10.07 -1.56 -12.25
N SER A 80 -9.99 -0.38 -11.60
CA SER A 80 -11.17 0.47 -11.30
C SER A 80 -11.68 1.24 -12.52
N ASP A 81 -11.44 0.72 -13.73
CA ASP A 81 -11.92 1.23 -15.00
C ASP A 81 -13.44 1.41 -14.92
N HIS A 82 -13.91 2.67 -14.77
CA HIS A 82 -15.27 3.21 -15.00
C HIS A 82 -15.42 4.69 -14.56
N ARG A 83 -14.42 5.33 -13.91
CA ARG A 83 -14.55 6.75 -13.46
C ARG A 83 -13.29 7.62 -13.60
N ILE A 84 -12.32 7.25 -14.44
CA ILE A 84 -11.05 7.99 -14.57
C ILE A 84 -11.24 9.44 -15.08
N THR A 85 -12.39 9.77 -15.68
CA THR A 85 -12.77 11.13 -16.10
C THR A 85 -13.72 11.86 -15.13
N GLY A 86 -14.11 11.22 -14.03
CA GLY A 86 -15.07 11.78 -13.06
C GLY A 86 -14.37 12.29 -11.79
N VAL A 87 -14.79 13.45 -11.32
CA VAL A 87 -14.49 13.90 -9.95
C VAL A 87 -14.91 12.78 -8.98
N PRO A 88 -14.06 12.34 -8.04
CA PRO A 88 -14.42 11.31 -7.08
C PRO A 88 -15.72 11.70 -6.39
N THR A 89 -16.77 10.88 -6.54
CA THR A 89 -18.10 11.23 -6.06
C THR A 89 -18.34 10.75 -4.64
N HIS A 90 -17.44 9.89 -4.12
CA HIS A 90 -17.54 9.34 -2.78
C HIS A 90 -16.30 9.68 -1.93
N PRO A 91 -16.49 10.09 -0.67
CA PRO A 91 -15.38 10.42 0.23
C PRO A 91 -14.42 9.24 0.46
N VAL A 92 -14.90 8.01 0.30
CA VAL A 92 -14.10 6.79 0.39
C VAL A 92 -13.08 6.69 -0.76
N GLU A 93 -13.44 7.11 -1.97
CA GLU A 93 -12.52 7.14 -3.13
C GLU A 93 -11.39 8.15 -2.92
N ILE A 94 -11.72 9.34 -2.36
CA ILE A 94 -10.73 10.37 -2.01
C ILE A 94 -9.77 9.85 -0.93
N LEU A 95 -10.30 9.16 0.09
CA LEU A 95 -9.48 8.55 1.14
C LEU A 95 -8.50 7.52 0.56
N TYR A 96 -8.95 6.66 -0.35
CA TYR A 96 -8.06 5.71 -1.03
C TYR A 96 -6.97 6.42 -1.83
N LEU A 97 -7.32 7.48 -2.57
CA LEU A 97 -6.33 8.25 -3.34
C LEU A 97 -5.24 8.84 -2.43
N CYS A 98 -5.65 9.44 -1.30
CA CYS A 98 -4.73 9.99 -0.31
C CYS A 98 -3.83 8.89 0.29
N LEU A 99 -4.42 7.78 0.73
CA LEU A 99 -3.67 6.65 1.32
C LEU A 99 -2.68 6.05 0.32
N TYR A 100 -3.12 5.79 -0.91
CA TYR A 100 -2.29 5.23 -1.97
C TYR A 100 -1.14 6.15 -2.36
N SER A 101 -1.37 7.46 -2.42
CA SER A 101 -0.31 8.43 -2.69
C SER A 101 0.82 8.34 -1.66
N VAL A 102 0.48 8.28 -0.37
CA VAL A 102 1.47 8.17 0.71
C VAL A 102 2.16 6.80 0.71
N VAL A 103 1.40 5.72 0.49
CA VAL A 103 1.93 4.35 0.40
C VAL A 103 2.94 4.24 -0.74
N ILE A 104 2.64 4.78 -1.93
CA ILE A 104 3.55 4.78 -3.09
C ILE A 104 4.83 5.53 -2.75
N VAL A 105 4.74 6.74 -2.19
CA VAL A 105 5.92 7.55 -1.85
C VAL A 105 6.82 6.82 -0.84
N LEU A 106 6.24 6.26 0.22
CA LEU A 106 7.00 5.51 1.23
C LEU A 106 7.56 4.19 0.68
N GLY A 107 6.80 3.49 -0.15
CA GLY A 107 7.23 2.24 -0.80
C GLY A 107 8.44 2.47 -1.73
N VAL A 108 8.39 3.52 -2.55
CA VAL A 108 9.53 3.94 -3.40
C VAL A 108 10.73 4.33 -2.54
N TYR A 109 10.52 5.13 -1.49
CA TYR A 109 11.59 5.53 -0.58
C TYR A 109 12.26 4.31 0.09
N LEU A 110 11.48 3.34 0.59
CA LEU A 110 12.04 2.15 1.24
C LEU A 110 12.70 1.20 0.23
N ARG A 111 12.16 1.09 -0.98
CA ARG A 111 12.72 0.24 -2.05
C ARG A 111 14.10 0.71 -2.51
N PHE A 112 14.29 2.02 -2.65
CA PHE A 112 15.52 2.60 -3.21
C PHE A 112 16.43 3.27 -2.17
N GLY A 113 15.92 3.56 -0.98
CA GLY A 113 16.65 4.17 0.13
C GLY A 113 17.16 3.17 1.16
N ALA A 114 16.96 1.86 0.95
CA ALA A 114 17.52 0.84 1.82
C ALA A 114 19.06 0.97 1.84
N PRO A 115 19.68 1.12 3.02
CA PRO A 115 21.13 1.12 3.10
C PRO A 115 21.62 -0.21 2.54
N VAL A 116 22.59 -0.15 1.62
CA VAL A 116 23.33 -1.33 1.17
C VAL A 116 23.97 -1.93 2.42
N ALA A 117 23.32 -2.92 3.02
CA ALA A 117 23.95 -3.76 4.00
C ALA A 117 25.11 -4.41 3.25
N ASN A 118 26.33 -4.01 3.60
CA ASN A 118 27.54 -4.68 3.13
C ASN A 118 27.38 -6.16 3.47
N HIS A 119 27.01 -6.96 2.48
CA HIS A 119 27.18 -8.41 2.50
C HIS A 119 28.70 -8.67 2.40
N THR A 120 29.42 -8.41 3.48
CA THR A 120 30.75 -8.96 3.72
C THR A 120 30.59 -10.14 4.66
N ASN A 121 30.34 -11.31 4.06
CA ASN A 121 30.72 -12.60 4.63
C ASN A 121 31.59 -13.30 3.59
#